data_AF-A0A399JDK2-F1
#
_entry.id   AF-A0A399JDK2-F1
#
_cell.length_a   1.000
_cell.length_b   1.000
_cell.length_c   1.000
_cell.angle_alpha   90.00
_cell.angle_beta   90.00
_cell.angle_gamma   90.00
#
_symmetry.space_group_name_H-M   'P 1'
#
loop_
_entity.id
_entity.type
_entity.pdbx_description
1 polymer ?
#
loop_
_entity_poly.entity_id
_entity_poly.type
_entity_poly.pdbx_seq_one_letter_code
_entity_poly.pdbx_strand_id
1 'polypeptide(L)'
;MLPGAPLAHPINVMGGHLVAGVCGLTVRFLLPAGWFSAILAVLLSMLVMALLGVLHPPAGGNPLAIVLAQEHWSYLIAPVLIGALAVGFFTWAYAWLAKRIRAGGSDPIG
;
A
#
# COMPACT_ATOMS: atom_id res chain seq x y z
N MET A 1 -1.50 -9.66 20.34
CA MET A 1 -2.20 -8.77 19.37
C MET A 1 -2.93 -7.72 20.18
N LEU A 2 -2.43 -6.49 20.21
CA LEU A 2 -3.05 -5.40 20.99
C LEU A 2 -4.21 -4.79 20.20
N PRO A 3 -5.38 -4.53 20.82
CA PRO A 3 -6.49 -3.85 20.16
C PRO A 3 -6.08 -2.40 19.89
N GLY A 4 -6.10 -1.98 18.62
CA GLY A 4 -5.72 -0.64 18.18
C GLY A 4 -4.34 -0.52 17.49
N ALA A 5 -3.75 -1.63 17.02
CA ALA A 5 -2.44 -1.63 16.38
C ALA A 5 -2.35 -0.56 15.24
N PRO A 6 -1.49 0.48 15.37
CA PRO A 6 -1.34 1.60 14.42
C PRO A 6 -0.75 1.21 13.04
N LEU A 7 -0.70 -0.08 12.72
CA LEU A 7 -0.01 -0.65 11.56
C LEU A 7 -0.93 -0.80 10.33
N ALA A 8 -2.23 -0.61 10.50
CA ALA A 8 -3.24 -0.71 9.44
C ALA A 8 -3.75 0.66 8.98
N HIS A 9 -3.03 1.75 9.27
CA HIS A 9 -3.36 3.05 8.68
C HIS A 9 -3.25 2.89 7.14
N PRO A 10 -4.28 3.27 6.36
CA PRO A 10 -4.36 2.92 4.94
C PRO A 10 -3.15 3.42 4.12
N ILE A 11 -2.55 4.53 4.56
CA ILE A 11 -1.32 5.09 3.99
C ILE A 11 -0.12 4.14 4.16
N ASN A 12 0.01 3.47 5.31
CA ASN A 12 1.12 2.54 5.56
C ASN A 12 0.97 1.25 4.75
N VAL A 13 -0.27 0.80 4.53
CA VAL A 13 -0.56 -0.36 3.66
C VAL A 13 -0.18 -0.04 2.22
N MET A 14 -0.67 1.08 1.68
CA MET A 14 -0.34 1.52 0.32
C MET A 14 1.16 1.80 0.15
N GLY A 15 1.74 2.57 1.06
CA GLY A 15 3.15 2.94 1.05
C GLY A 15 4.06 1.71 1.16
N GLY A 16 3.72 0.77 2.05
CA GLY A 16 4.43 -0.50 2.19
C GLY A 16 4.44 -1.28 0.88
N HIS A 17 3.27 -1.57 0.29
CA HIS A 17 3.21 -2.33 -0.96
C HIS A 17 3.90 -1.64 -2.13
N LEU A 18 3.83 -0.31 -2.20
CA LEU A 18 4.54 0.50 -3.19
C LEU A 18 6.05 0.37 -3.05
N VAL A 19 6.58 0.62 -1.85
CA VAL A 19 8.01 0.51 -1.56
C VAL A 19 8.51 -0.90 -1.85
N ALA A 20 7.74 -1.92 -1.45
CA ALA A 20 8.07 -3.31 -1.69
C ALA A 20 8.12 -3.64 -3.18
N GLY A 21 7.14 -3.17 -3.93
CA GLY A 21 7.08 -3.37 -5.37
C GLY A 21 8.27 -2.70 -6.08
N VAL A 22 8.56 -1.45 -5.75
CA VAL A 22 9.67 -0.68 -6.34
C VAL A 22 11.02 -1.33 -6.01
N CYS A 23 11.25 -1.70 -4.75
CA CYS A 23 12.50 -2.36 -4.34
C CYS A 23 12.65 -3.73 -5.02
N GLY A 24 11.59 -4.53 -5.06
CA GLY A 24 11.57 -5.82 -5.75
C GLY A 24 11.88 -5.73 -7.24
N LEU A 25 11.25 -4.78 -7.93
CA LEU A 25 11.50 -4.52 -9.36
C LEU A 25 12.91 -4.01 -9.61
N THR A 26 13.41 -3.11 -8.76
CA THR A 26 14.78 -2.58 -8.86
C THR A 26 15.80 -3.71 -8.76
N VAL A 27 15.65 -4.59 -7.78
CA VAL A 27 16.55 -5.75 -7.63
C VAL A 27 16.42 -6.72 -8.80
N ARG A 28 15.20 -7.01 -9.25
CA ARG A 28 14.96 -7.87 -10.43
C ARG A 28 15.68 -7.35 -11.68
N PHE A 29 15.68 -6.05 -11.94
CA PHE A 29 16.31 -5.49 -13.15
C PHE A 29 17.83 -5.33 -13.04
N LEU A 30 18.37 -5.26 -11.81
CA LEU A 30 19.82 -5.10 -11.57
C LEU A 30 20.54 -6.43 -11.38
N LEU A 31 19.86 -7.46 -10.89
CA LEU A 31 20.45 -8.73 -10.52
C LEU A 31 19.72 -9.90 -11.18
N PRO A 32 20.44 -10.98 -11.54
CA PRO A 32 19.82 -12.19 -12.06
C PRO A 32 18.88 -12.82 -11.03
N ALA A 33 17.88 -13.55 -11.53
CA ALA A 33 16.92 -14.27 -10.70
C ALA A 33 17.64 -15.31 -9.83
N GLY A 34 17.38 -15.28 -8.52
CA GLY A 34 17.99 -16.20 -7.58
C GLY A 34 17.58 -15.94 -6.14
N TRP A 35 17.83 -16.92 -5.28
CA TRP A 35 17.52 -16.85 -3.85
C TRP A 35 18.22 -15.66 -3.17
N PHE A 36 19.47 -15.37 -3.55
CA PHE A 36 20.22 -14.23 -3.04
C PHE A 36 19.57 -12.89 -3.40
N SER A 37 19.20 -12.70 -4.68
CA SER A 37 18.49 -11.50 -5.14
C SER A 37 17.14 -11.33 -4.43
N ALA A 38 16.43 -12.44 -4.16
CA ALA A 38 15.16 -12.37 -3.46
C ALA A 38 15.30 -11.95 -1.99
N ILE A 39 16.28 -12.51 -1.26
CA ILE A 39 16.59 -12.08 0.12
C ILE A 39 16.98 -10.61 0.13
N LEU A 40 17.84 -10.19 -0.80
CA LEU A 40 18.27 -8.80 -0.91
C LEU A 40 17.10 -7.85 -1.16
N ALA A 41 16.17 -8.23 -2.05
CA ALA A 41 14.97 -7.45 -2.34
C ALA A 41 14.07 -7.25 -1.12
N VAL A 42 13.88 -8.31 -0.32
CA VAL A 42 13.09 -8.25 0.92
C VAL A 42 13.77 -7.37 1.96
N LEU A 43 15.07 -7.55 2.18
CA LEU A 43 15.84 -6.75 3.15
C LEU A 43 15.87 -5.27 2.77
N LEU A 44 16.12 -4.96 1.49
CA LEU A 44 16.10 -3.60 0.97
C LEU A 44 14.73 -2.96 1.14
N SER A 45 13.66 -3.69 0.79
CA SER A 45 12.29 -3.23 1.00
C SER A 45 12.01 -2.89 2.46
N MET A 46 12.39 -3.78 3.39
CA MET A 46 12.13 -3.60 4.81
C MET A 46 12.89 -2.40 5.38
N LEU A 47 14.14 -2.22 4.95
CA LEU A 47 14.95 -1.05 5.30
C LEU A 47 14.29 0.25 4.82
N VAL A 48 13.90 0.31 3.55
CA VAL A 48 13.27 1.51 2.98
C VAL A 48 11.92 1.80 3.63
N MET A 49 11.10 0.78 3.91
CA MET A 49 9.85 0.95 4.65
C MET A 49 10.06 1.51 6.05
N ALA A 50 11.07 1.02 6.78
CA ALA A 50 11.41 1.50 8.11
C ALA A 50 11.86 2.97 8.08
N LEU A 51 12.68 3.35 7.09
CA LEU A 51 13.13 4.73 6.89
C LEU A 51 11.98 5.68 6.56
N LEU A 52 11.02 5.24 5.74
CA LEU A 52 9.87 6.03 5.31
C LEU A 52 8.71 6.03 6.33
N GLY A 53 8.82 5.28 7.43
CA GLY A 53 7.76 5.17 8.44
C GLY A 53 6.49 4.47 7.94
N VAL A 54 6.56 3.73 6.82
CA VAL A 54 5.44 3.00 6.20
C VAL A 54 5.60 1.49 6.39
N LEU A 55 6.15 1.07 7.54
CA LEU A 55 6.40 -0.33 7.83
C LEU A 55 5.10 -1.14 7.83
N HIS A 56 4.95 -1.97 6.80
CA HIS A 56 3.86 -2.92 6.66
C HIS A 56 4.45 -4.30 6.43
N PRO A 57 4.77 -5.06 7.50
CA PRO A 57 5.40 -6.37 7.38
C PRO A 57 4.74 -7.35 6.38
N PRO A 58 3.39 -7.35 6.20
CA PRO A 58 2.77 -8.19 5.16
C PRO A 58 3.21 -7.87 3.72
N ALA A 59 3.62 -6.62 3.43
CA ALA A 59 4.11 -6.23 2.10
C ALA A 59 5.52 -6.79 1.81
N GLY A 60 6.25 -7.29 2.81
CA GLY A 60 7.58 -7.88 2.63
C GLY A 60 7.59 -9.15 1.76
N GLY A 61 6.44 -9.76 1.47
CA GLY A 61 6.31 -10.86 0.50
C GLY A 61 6.36 -10.41 -0.96
N ASN A 62 6.02 -9.15 -1.27
CA ASN A 62 5.97 -8.65 -2.65
C ASN A 62 7.34 -8.69 -3.37
N PRO A 63 8.47 -8.24 -2.77
CA PRO A 63 9.77 -8.28 -3.42
C PRO A 63 10.22 -9.71 -3.72
N LEU A 64 9.91 -10.65 -2.83
CA LEU A 64 10.16 -12.08 -3.02
C LEU A 64 9.38 -12.61 -4.22
N ALA A 65 8.07 -12.34 -4.30
CA ALA A 65 7.24 -12.73 -5.43
C ALA A 65 7.74 -12.14 -6.75
N ILE A 66 8.10 -10.85 -6.76
CA ILE A 66 8.57 -10.16 -7.98
C ILE A 66 9.86 -10.77 -8.51
N VAL A 67 10.83 -11.05 -7.64
CA VAL A 67 12.12 -11.63 -8.06
C VAL A 67 11.94 -13.09 -8.49
N LEU A 68 11.12 -13.89 -7.80
CA LEU A 68 10.94 -15.30 -8.14
C LEU A 68 10.07 -15.52 -9.39
N ALA A 69 8.97 -14.77 -9.52
CA ALA A 69 8.07 -14.84 -10.67
C ALA A 69 8.51 -13.95 -11.84
N GLN A 70 9.61 -13.19 -11.68
CA GLN A 70 10.14 -12.31 -12.71
C GLN A 70 9.09 -11.29 -13.20
N GLU A 71 8.41 -10.64 -12.26
CA GLU A 71 7.32 -9.70 -12.52
C GLU A 71 7.79 -8.34 -13.04
N HIS A 72 7.02 -7.72 -13.94
CA HIS A 72 7.31 -6.41 -14.54
C HIS A 72 6.64 -5.24 -13.80
N TRP A 73 6.93 -4.01 -14.24
CA TRP A 73 6.37 -2.77 -13.67
C TRP A 73 4.83 -2.74 -13.60
N SER A 74 4.15 -3.57 -14.41
CA SER A 74 2.70 -3.81 -14.33
C SER A 74 2.25 -4.29 -12.95
N TYR A 75 3.11 -4.97 -12.18
CA TYR A 75 2.82 -5.43 -10.83
C TYR A 75 2.49 -4.27 -9.88
N LEU A 76 3.03 -3.07 -10.10
CA LEU A 76 2.73 -1.89 -9.29
C LEU A 76 1.31 -1.36 -9.54
N ILE A 77 0.72 -1.65 -10.70
CA ILE A 77 -0.60 -1.12 -11.06
C ILE A 77 -1.63 -1.63 -10.07
N ALA A 78 -1.62 -2.92 -9.71
CA ALA A 78 -2.61 -3.46 -8.77
C ALA A 78 -2.65 -2.72 -7.41
N PRO A 79 -1.56 -2.62 -6.63
CA PRO A 79 -1.59 -1.89 -5.36
C PRO A 79 -1.80 -0.37 -5.52
N VAL A 80 -1.26 0.26 -6.58
CA VAL A 80 -1.46 1.71 -6.82
C VAL A 80 -2.90 2.03 -7.17
N LEU A 81 -3.48 1.28 -8.11
CA LEU A 81 -4.84 1.50 -8.59
C LEU A 81 -5.85 1.21 -7.50
N ILE A 82 -5.68 0.09 -6.77
CA ILE A 82 -6.54 -0.25 -5.63
C ILE A 82 -6.45 0.83 -4.55
N GLY A 83 -5.24 1.30 -4.23
CA GLY A 83 -5.04 2.37 -3.26
C GLY A 83 -5.71 3.69 -3.67
N ALA A 84 -5.52 4.12 -4.92
CA ALA A 84 -6.14 5.34 -5.44
C ALA A 84 -7.68 5.25 -5.45
N LEU A 85 -8.23 4.10 -5.87
CA LEU A 85 -9.67 3.85 -5.84
C LEU A 85 -10.22 3.85 -4.41
N ALA A 86 -9.50 3.26 -3.45
CA ALA A 86 -9.92 3.24 -2.06
C ALA A 86 -10.00 4.65 -1.46
N VAL A 87 -8.98 5.48 -1.65
CA VAL A 87 -9.00 6.88 -1.18
C VAL A 87 -10.12 7.66 -1.86
N GLY A 88 -10.28 7.53 -3.18
CA GLY A 88 -11.37 8.18 -3.90
C GLY A 88 -12.74 7.77 -3.38
N PHE A 89 -12.93 6.48 -3.12
CA PHE A 89 -14.17 5.93 -2.57
C PHE A 89 -14.48 6.47 -1.17
N PHE A 90 -13.51 6.45 -0.24
CA PHE A 90 -13.71 6.97 1.11
C PHE A 90 -14.02 8.47 1.11
N THR A 91 -13.32 9.24 0.27
CA THR A 91 -13.55 10.69 0.14
C THR A 91 -14.94 10.98 -0.40
N TRP A 92 -15.36 10.24 -1.44
CA TRP A 92 -16.70 10.32 -2.00
C TRP A 92 -17.79 9.93 -0.98
N ALA A 93 -17.59 8.82 -0.26
CA ALA A 93 -18.52 8.33 0.75
C ALA A 93 -18.67 9.33 1.91
N TYR A 94 -17.56 9.92 2.38
CA TYR A 94 -17.57 10.97 3.39
C TYR A 94 -18.36 12.20 2.90
N ALA A 95 -18.09 12.68 1.68
CA ALA A 95 -18.79 13.82 1.11
C ALA A 95 -20.30 13.54 0.94
N TRP A 96 -20.65 12.32 0.54
CA TRP A 96 -22.04 11.87 0.43
C TRP A 96 -22.74 11.84 1.79
N LEU A 97 -22.09 11.30 2.82
CA LEU A 97 -22.66 11.22 4.17
C LEU A 97 -22.82 12.61 4.80
N ALA A 98 -21.81 13.48 4.65
CA ALA A 98 -21.85 14.84 5.13
C ALA A 98 -22.98 15.66 4.46
N LYS A 99 -23.22 15.43 3.16
CA LYS A 99 -24.36 16.03 2.45
C LYS A 99 -25.70 15.51 2.98
N ARG A 100 -25.83 14.21 3.25
CA ARG A 100 -27.06 13.61 3.82
C ARG A 100 -27.39 14.13 5.22
N ILE A 101 -26.39 14.27 6.08
CA ILE A 101 -26.59 14.80 7.45
C ILE A 101 -27.03 16.27 7.39
N ARG A 102 -26.39 17.09 6.54
CA ARG A 102 -26.78 18.50 6.36
C ARG A 102 -28.17 18.67 5.76
N ALA A 103 -28.58 17.80 4.84
CA ALA A 103 -29.91 17.81 4.23
C ALA A 103 -31.03 17.35 5.18
N GLY A 104 -30.70 16.58 6.24
CA GLY A 104 -31.66 16.15 7.27
C GLY A 104 -31.80 17.10 8.46
N GLY A 105 -30.95 18.14 8.55
CA GLY A 105 -30.90 19.08 9.68
C GLY A 105 -31.47 20.48 9.39
N SER A 106 -32.07 20.70 8.22
CA SER A 106 -32.51 22.02 7.75
C SER A 106 -34.02 22.26 7.82
N ASP A 107 -34.76 21.63 8.74
CA ASP A 107 -36.12 22.06 9.11
C ASP A 107 -36.31 22.09 10.64
N PRO A 108 -36.06 23.23 11.27
CA PRO A 108 -36.96 23.76 12.28
C PRO A 108 -37.52 25.09 11.78
N ILE A 109 -38.79 25.39 12.09
CA ILE A 109 -39.60 26.58 11.74
C ILE A 109 -40.08 26.72 10.27
N GLY A 110 -41.11 25.93 9.95
CA GLY A 110 -42.29 26.35 9.19
C GLY A 110 -43.52 26.27 10.08
#